data_AF-A0A2H3DST8-F1
#
_entry.id   AF-A0A2H3DST8-F1
#
_cell.length_a   1.000
_cell.length_b   1.000
_cell.length_c   1.000
_cell.angle_alpha   90.00
_cell.angle_beta   90.00
_cell.angle_gamma   90.00
#
_symmetry.space_group_name_H-M   'P 1'
#
loop_
_entity.id
_entity.type
_entity.pdbx_description
1 polymer ?
#
loop_
_entity_poly.entity_id
_entity_poly.type
_entity_poly.pdbx_seq_one_letter_code
_entity_poly.pdbx_strand_id
1 'polypeptide(L)'
;DSGADISLISEELYNSLKKPPPVQKGNKLKLWQLMDKDAEIQGYVKVTIFMESRCGGRGSLIQTEVEVYLVPKMSVPILLGKDYQINYKLTIKWSLQDGTSISYGGQPEYTFIRAHNHRREKNRRAQAKKKHHESHVAIRAKTDVKIKPHTCQNVAVDRPFNKEQVWVVERNLVPLSASSYVVVLNVLISLKEPVVP
;
A
#
# COMPACT_ATOMS: atom_id res chain seq x y z
N ASP A 1 -10.96 4.91 0.18
CA ASP A 1 -11.37 3.56 -0.25
C ASP A 1 -10.17 2.85 -0.84
N SER A 2 -9.72 1.76 -0.23
CA SER A 2 -8.60 0.95 -0.73
C SER A 2 -9.01 -0.03 -1.85
N GLY A 3 -10.31 -0.17 -2.12
CA GLY A 3 -10.87 -0.99 -3.20
C GLY A 3 -10.81 -0.34 -4.58
N ALA A 4 -10.80 0.99 -4.65
CA ALA A 4 -10.56 1.73 -5.89
C ALA A 4 -9.07 2.07 -6.06
N ASP A 5 -8.50 1.76 -7.23
CA ASP A 5 -7.11 2.12 -7.53
C ASP A 5 -6.96 3.64 -7.83
N ILE A 6 -8.04 4.32 -8.26
CA ILE A 6 -8.10 5.75 -8.59
C ILE A 6 -9.18 6.48 -7.78
N SER A 7 -9.02 7.80 -7.62
CA SER A 7 -10.00 8.67 -7.00
C SER A 7 -11.06 9.17 -8.00
N LEU A 8 -12.32 9.21 -7.58
CA LEU A 8 -13.48 9.58 -8.40
C LEU A 8 -14.30 10.69 -7.74
N ILE A 9 -14.98 11.51 -8.54
CA ILE A 9 -15.96 12.51 -8.10
C ILE A 9 -17.26 12.38 -8.91
N SER A 10 -18.41 12.54 -8.26
CA SER A 10 -19.69 12.56 -8.95
C SER A 10 -19.90 13.87 -9.70
N GLU A 11 -20.57 13.80 -10.84
CA GLU A 11 -20.98 14.97 -11.62
C GLU A 11 -21.84 15.94 -10.78
N GLU A 12 -22.72 15.41 -9.93
CA GLU A 12 -23.54 16.18 -9.00
C GLU A 12 -22.71 16.98 -8.00
N LEU A 13 -21.71 16.35 -7.36
CA LEU A 13 -20.84 17.04 -6.41
C LEU A 13 -19.98 18.09 -7.12
N TYR A 14 -19.41 17.74 -8.28
CA TYR A 14 -18.59 18.66 -9.07
C TYR A 14 -19.37 19.91 -9.49
N ASN A 15 -20.62 19.75 -9.96
CA ASN A 15 -21.49 20.87 -10.35
C ASN A 15 -21.97 21.71 -9.15
N SER A 16 -21.95 21.16 -7.92
CA SER A 16 -22.27 21.91 -6.70
C SER A 16 -21.15 22.83 -6.20
N LEU A 17 -19.93 22.71 -6.74
CA LEU A 17 -18.78 23.52 -6.31
C LEU A 17 -18.97 24.98 -6.73
N LYS A 18 -18.74 25.93 -5.81
CA LYS A 18 -18.84 27.38 -6.09
C LYS A 18 -17.89 27.89 -7.19
N LYS A 19 -16.76 27.21 -7.37
CA LYS A 19 -15.76 27.52 -8.40
C LYS A 19 -15.11 26.20 -8.84
N PRO A 20 -15.75 25.44 -9.74
CA PRO A 20 -15.25 24.14 -10.17
C PRO A 20 -13.95 24.32 -10.97
N PRO A 21 -12.91 23.51 -10.72
CA PRO A 21 -11.69 23.49 -11.53
C PRO A 21 -12.00 22.93 -12.94
N PRO A 22 -11.40 23.47 -14.02
CA PRO A 22 -11.78 23.08 -15.38
C PRO A 22 -11.49 21.60 -15.68
N VAL A 23 -12.47 20.90 -16.25
CA VAL A 23 -12.35 19.50 -16.67
C VAL A 23 -11.31 19.36 -17.78
N GLN A 24 -10.31 18.53 -17.53
CA GLN A 24 -9.26 18.20 -18.49
C GLN A 24 -9.62 16.92 -19.22
N LYS A 25 -9.40 16.92 -20.54
CA LYS A 25 -9.57 15.77 -21.44
C LYS A 25 -8.21 15.38 -22.00
N GLY A 26 -7.84 14.12 -21.87
CA GLY A 26 -6.56 13.60 -22.34
C GLY A 26 -6.49 12.08 -22.30
N ASN A 27 -5.42 11.51 -22.85
CA ASN A 27 -5.23 10.06 -22.92
C ASN A 27 -4.93 9.46 -21.54
N LYS A 28 -5.96 9.04 -20.77
CA LYS A 28 -5.79 8.07 -19.67
C LYS A 28 -7.08 7.37 -19.24
N LEU A 29 -6.90 6.07 -18.96
CA LEU A 29 -7.80 5.13 -18.28
C LEU A 29 -9.22 4.97 -18.85
N LYS A 30 -9.46 3.83 -19.52
CA LYS A 30 -10.81 3.26 -19.64
C LYS A 30 -11.21 2.66 -18.29
N LEU A 31 -12.34 3.06 -17.73
CA LEU A 31 -12.84 2.56 -16.45
C LEU A 31 -13.32 1.10 -16.62
N TRP A 32 -12.46 0.14 -16.28
CA TRP A 32 -12.81 -1.28 -16.34
C TRP A 32 -13.59 -1.70 -15.08
N GLN A 33 -14.91 -1.49 -15.14
CA GLN A 33 -15.95 -1.96 -14.21
C GLN A 33 -15.92 -1.40 -12.77
N LEU A 34 -16.88 -0.51 -12.44
CA LEU A 34 -17.70 -0.57 -11.20
C LEU A 34 -18.80 0.50 -11.04
N MET A 35 -19.10 1.26 -12.08
CA MET A 35 -20.42 1.87 -12.26
C MET A 35 -21.14 1.13 -13.41
N ASP A 36 -22.44 1.38 -13.62
CA ASP A 36 -23.22 0.72 -14.67
C ASP A 36 -22.56 0.79 -16.06
N LYS A 37 -22.99 -0.08 -16.98
CA LYS A 37 -22.41 -0.19 -18.35
C LYS A 37 -22.38 1.13 -19.14
N ASP A 38 -23.15 2.12 -18.71
CA ASP A 38 -23.33 3.43 -19.33
C ASP A 38 -22.50 4.56 -18.65
N ALA A 39 -21.69 4.24 -17.64
CA ALA A 39 -20.92 5.21 -16.87
C ALA A 39 -19.58 5.57 -17.52
N GLU A 40 -19.62 6.49 -18.48
CA GLU A 40 -18.43 7.02 -19.14
C GLU A 40 -17.71 8.07 -18.28
N ILE A 41 -16.37 8.02 -18.25
CA ILE A 41 -15.54 9.10 -17.69
C ILE A 41 -15.64 10.32 -18.59
N GLN A 42 -16.16 11.45 -18.08
CA GLN A 42 -16.23 12.70 -18.83
C GLN A 42 -14.86 13.42 -18.95
N GLY A 43 -13.98 13.19 -17.98
CA GLY A 43 -12.64 13.75 -17.89
C GLY A 43 -12.08 13.62 -16.47
N TYR A 44 -11.05 14.41 -16.16
CA TYR A 44 -10.47 14.49 -14.82
C TYR A 44 -10.29 15.94 -14.38
N VAL A 45 -10.26 16.16 -13.07
CA VAL A 45 -10.06 17.46 -12.44
C VAL A 45 -9.14 17.33 -11.23
N LYS A 46 -8.38 18.38 -10.93
CA LYS A 46 -7.65 18.48 -9.65
C LYS A 46 -8.50 19.23 -8.64
N VAL A 47 -8.80 18.57 -7.52
CA VAL A 47 -9.60 19.13 -6.44
C VAL A 47 -8.81 19.20 -5.15
N THR A 48 -9.13 20.19 -4.32
CA THR A 48 -8.53 20.35 -3.00
C THR A 48 -9.44 19.71 -1.95
N ILE A 49 -8.92 18.75 -1.19
CA ILE A 49 -9.63 18.12 -0.06
C ILE A 49 -9.14 18.75 1.23
N PHE A 50 -10.10 19.23 2.03
CA PHE A 50 -9.90 19.72 3.38
C PHE A 50 -10.38 18.67 4.37
N MET A 51 -9.56 18.35 5.37
CA MET A 51 -9.89 17.40 6.42
C MET A 51 -9.58 18.01 7.78
N GLU A 52 -10.57 18.07 8.67
CA GLU A 52 -10.41 18.58 10.03
C GLU A 52 -9.74 17.52 10.91
N SER A 53 -8.54 17.82 11.41
CA SER A 53 -7.88 17.00 12.44
C SER A 53 -8.51 17.28 13.80
N ARG A 54 -8.88 16.21 14.50
CA ARG A 54 -9.33 16.25 15.91
C ARG A 54 -8.17 16.09 16.91
N CYS A 55 -6.94 15.91 16.42
CA CYS A 55 -5.74 15.81 17.22
C CYS A 55 -5.06 17.19 17.31
N GLY A 56 -4.82 17.66 18.55
CA GLY A 56 -4.38 19.02 18.86
C GLY A 56 -5.54 19.92 19.29
N GLY A 57 -5.33 20.72 20.35
CA GLY A 57 -6.40 21.50 21.02
C GLY A 57 -7.04 22.64 20.22
N ARG A 58 -6.65 22.82 18.95
CA ARG A 58 -7.40 23.58 17.94
C ARG A 58 -7.50 22.71 16.69
N GLY A 59 -8.73 22.51 16.21
CA GLY A 59 -9.00 21.70 15.02
C GLY A 59 -8.17 22.18 13.84
N SER A 60 -7.20 21.36 13.41
CA SER A 60 -6.22 21.75 12.40
C SER A 60 -6.68 21.25 11.03
N LEU A 61 -6.87 22.17 10.08
CA LEU A 61 -7.30 21.83 8.72
C LEU A 61 -6.11 21.31 7.90
N ILE A 62 -6.16 20.03 7.53
CA ILE A 62 -5.24 19.43 6.57
C ILE A 62 -5.77 19.73 5.17
N GLN A 63 -4.98 20.46 4.38
CA GLN A 63 -5.25 20.71 2.97
C GLN A 63 -4.43 19.74 2.10
N THR A 64 -5.08 19.11 1.13
CA THR A 64 -4.45 18.19 0.16
C THR A 64 -5.01 18.41 -1.24
N GLU A 65 -4.25 18.03 -2.26
CA GLU A 65 -4.65 18.11 -3.67
C GLU A 65 -4.72 16.70 -4.26
N VAL A 66 -5.77 16.41 -5.04
CA VAL A 66 -5.99 15.10 -5.63
C VAL A 66 -6.57 15.23 -7.04
N GLU A 67 -6.04 14.44 -7.96
CA GLU A 67 -6.62 14.26 -9.29
C GLU A 67 -7.75 13.25 -9.21
N VAL A 68 -8.96 13.64 -9.60
CA VAL A 68 -10.17 12.80 -9.54
C VAL A 68 -10.83 12.73 -10.90
N TYR A 69 -11.35 11.55 -11.24
CA TYR A 69 -12.09 11.34 -12.49
C TYR A 69 -13.56 11.65 -12.29
N LEU A 70 -14.13 12.40 -13.25
CA LEU A 70 -15.53 12.84 -13.23
C LEU A 70 -16.43 11.73 -13.79
N VAL A 71 -17.34 11.22 -12.95
CA VAL A 71 -18.21 10.09 -13.29
C VAL A 71 -19.69 10.47 -13.12
N PRO A 72 -20.52 10.38 -14.19
CA PRO A 72 -21.96 10.57 -14.11
C PRO A 72 -22.64 9.49 -13.25
N LYS A 73 -23.76 9.85 -12.62
CA LYS A 73 -24.65 8.91 -11.88
C LYS A 73 -23.95 8.12 -10.76
N MET A 74 -22.82 8.60 -10.22
CA MET A 74 -22.13 7.95 -9.11
C MET A 74 -22.88 8.15 -7.79
N SER A 75 -23.28 7.05 -7.14
CA SER A 75 -24.08 7.07 -5.90
C SER A 75 -23.32 7.61 -4.67
N VAL A 76 -22.00 7.73 -4.77
CA VAL A 76 -21.12 8.32 -3.75
C VAL A 76 -20.65 9.69 -4.26
N PRO A 77 -20.66 10.77 -3.46
CA PRO A 77 -20.25 12.09 -3.94
C PRO A 77 -18.76 12.18 -4.32
N ILE A 78 -17.88 11.62 -3.48
CA ILE A 78 -16.44 11.56 -3.73
C ILE A 78 -15.86 10.26 -3.17
N LEU A 79 -14.96 9.64 -3.93
CA LEU A 79 -14.31 8.40 -3.57
C LEU A 79 -12.80 8.59 -3.69
N LEU A 80 -12.11 8.67 -2.55
CA LEU A 80 -10.66 8.83 -2.51
C LEU A 80 -9.99 7.46 -2.58
N GLY A 81 -9.42 7.13 -3.72
CA GLY A 81 -8.82 5.84 -4.04
C GLY A 81 -7.47 5.59 -3.38
N LYS A 82 -6.82 4.52 -3.82
CA LYS A 82 -5.49 4.11 -3.38
C LYS A 82 -4.38 5.07 -3.85
N ASP A 83 -4.58 5.76 -4.96
CA ASP A 83 -3.76 6.88 -5.43
C ASP A 83 -3.59 7.97 -4.35
N TYR A 84 -4.70 8.47 -3.79
CA TYR A 84 -4.70 9.42 -2.68
C TYR A 84 -4.04 8.85 -1.42
N GLN A 85 -4.32 7.58 -1.10
CA GLN A 85 -3.72 6.90 0.05
C GLN A 85 -2.20 6.79 -0.06
N ILE A 86 -1.67 6.46 -1.23
CA ILE A 86 -0.22 6.34 -1.45
C ILE A 86 0.43 7.72 -1.45
N ASN A 87 -0.15 8.70 -2.17
CA ASN A 87 0.41 10.05 -2.28
C ASN A 87 0.61 10.70 -0.90
N TYR A 88 -0.39 10.57 -0.01
CA TYR A 88 -0.37 11.14 1.33
C TYR A 88 0.12 10.19 2.42
N LYS A 89 0.65 9.02 2.07
CA LYS A 89 1.12 7.96 3.00
C LYS A 89 0.10 7.63 4.09
N LEU A 90 -1.16 7.49 3.69
CA LEU A 90 -2.26 7.32 4.62
C LEU A 90 -2.11 6.04 5.43
N THR A 91 -2.08 6.21 6.76
CA THR A 91 -1.87 5.10 7.69
C THR A 91 -3.08 4.90 8.61
N ILE A 92 -3.37 3.62 8.82
CA ILE A 92 -4.55 3.09 9.50
C ILE A 92 -4.05 2.27 10.69
N LYS A 93 -4.12 2.78 11.93
CA LYS A 93 -3.73 2.05 13.15
C LYS A 93 -4.91 1.84 14.12
N TRP A 94 -4.91 0.66 14.71
CA TRP A 94 -6.06 0.09 15.40
C TRP A 94 -5.96 0.18 16.92
N SER A 95 -6.86 0.91 17.57
CA SER A 95 -6.99 1.06 19.03
C SER A 95 -8.33 0.52 19.53
N LEU A 96 -8.29 -0.19 20.67
CA LEU A 96 -9.49 -0.63 21.39
C LEU A 96 -10.13 0.48 22.23
N GLN A 97 -9.37 1.52 22.60
CA GLN A 97 -9.88 2.66 23.37
C GLN A 97 -10.45 3.75 22.46
N ASP A 98 -9.69 4.16 21.44
CA ASP A 98 -10.00 5.36 20.64
C ASP A 98 -10.81 5.07 19.38
N GLY A 99 -10.84 3.80 18.97
CA GLY A 99 -11.22 3.47 17.60
C GLY A 99 -10.35 4.23 16.57
N THR A 100 -10.99 5.05 15.74
CA THR A 100 -10.69 5.37 14.32
C THR A 100 -10.38 6.87 14.03
N SER A 101 -9.24 7.35 13.48
CA SER A 101 -9.00 8.79 13.07
C SER A 101 -7.77 9.14 12.14
N ILE A 102 -7.85 9.12 10.80
CA ILE A 102 -6.74 8.89 9.79
C ILE A 102 -5.37 9.63 9.75
N SER A 103 -4.23 8.89 9.80
CA SER A 103 -2.84 9.40 9.67
C SER A 103 -2.48 9.89 8.27
N TYR A 104 -1.94 11.09 8.17
CA TYR A 104 -1.20 11.57 6.99
C TYR A 104 0.31 11.46 7.24
N GLY A 105 1.10 11.23 6.19
CA GLY A 105 2.57 11.28 6.24
C GLY A 105 3.28 10.20 7.06
N GLY A 106 2.56 9.25 7.68
CA GLY A 106 3.11 8.26 8.60
C GLY A 106 3.42 8.79 10.01
N GLN A 107 3.10 10.06 10.31
CA GLN A 107 3.33 10.66 11.63
C GLN A 107 2.17 10.35 12.61
N PRO A 108 2.43 10.25 13.93
CA PRO A 108 1.42 9.86 14.91
C PRO A 108 0.30 10.86 15.17
N GLU A 109 0.45 12.10 14.71
CA GLU A 109 -0.46 13.23 14.98
C GLU A 109 -1.88 13.04 14.38
N TYR A 110 -2.13 11.83 13.86
CA TYR A 110 -3.39 11.18 13.48
C TYR A 110 -3.20 9.64 13.26
N THR A 111 -4.27 8.81 13.27
CA THR A 111 -4.33 7.31 13.30
C THR A 111 -5.67 6.66 12.79
N PHE A 112 -5.83 6.04 11.58
CA PHE A 112 -7.18 5.54 11.11
C PHE A 112 -7.58 4.09 11.47
N ILE A 113 -8.85 3.73 11.25
CA ILE A 113 -9.32 2.33 11.23
C ILE A 113 -10.46 2.09 10.22
N ARG A 114 -10.31 1.11 9.32
CA ARG A 114 -11.36 0.10 9.04
C ARG A 114 -10.87 -1.12 8.24
N ALA A 115 -11.52 -2.27 8.46
CA ALA A 115 -11.19 -3.62 7.98
C ALA A 115 -12.27 -4.14 7.03
N HIS A 116 -12.10 -5.28 6.34
CA HIS A 116 -10.89 -5.94 5.81
C HIS A 116 -11.43 -6.86 4.72
N ASN A 117 -10.84 -6.85 3.51
CA ASN A 117 -11.48 -7.47 2.35
C ASN A 117 -10.83 -8.79 1.89
N HIS A 118 -11.51 -9.45 0.96
CA HIS A 118 -11.45 -10.90 0.73
C HIS A 118 -10.40 -11.38 -0.32
N ARG A 119 -10.41 -12.69 -0.55
CA ARG A 119 -9.41 -13.60 -1.16
C ARG A 119 -8.78 -13.21 -2.52
N ARG A 120 -9.26 -12.20 -3.26
CA ARG A 120 -8.63 -11.78 -4.53
C ARG A 120 -7.30 -11.01 -4.31
N GLU A 121 -7.19 -10.22 -3.24
CA GLU A 121 -5.93 -9.52 -2.90
C GLU A 121 -4.80 -10.51 -2.56
N LYS A 122 -5.13 -11.70 -2.05
CA LYS A 122 -4.15 -12.79 -1.84
C LYS A 122 -3.52 -13.26 -3.16
N ASN A 123 -4.28 -13.30 -4.26
CA ASN A 123 -3.76 -13.75 -5.56
C ASN A 123 -2.96 -12.65 -6.27
N ARG A 124 -3.37 -11.37 -6.17
CA ARG A 124 -2.56 -10.23 -6.67
C ARG A 124 -1.22 -10.13 -5.94
N ARG A 125 -1.20 -10.35 -4.61
CA ARG A 125 0.04 -10.46 -3.81
C ARG A 125 0.96 -11.61 -4.26
N ALA A 126 0.41 -12.75 -4.70
CA ALA A 126 1.21 -13.87 -5.20
C ALA A 126 1.94 -13.53 -6.53
N GLN A 127 1.28 -12.80 -7.43
CA GLN A 127 1.90 -12.33 -8.68
C GLN A 127 2.89 -11.18 -8.45
N ALA A 128 2.60 -10.26 -7.52
CA ALA A 128 3.54 -9.20 -7.14
C ALA A 128 4.84 -9.75 -6.52
N LYS A 129 4.76 -10.82 -5.70
CA LYS A 129 5.94 -11.55 -5.20
C LYS A 129 6.83 -12.10 -6.32
N LYS A 130 6.26 -12.57 -7.44
CA LYS A 130 7.04 -13.03 -8.60
C LYS A 130 7.81 -11.88 -9.28
N LYS A 131 7.21 -10.69 -9.41
CA LYS A 131 7.86 -9.55 -10.09
C LYS A 131 8.96 -8.89 -9.25
N HIS A 132 8.81 -8.87 -7.91
CA HIS A 132 9.85 -8.39 -6.99
C HIS A 132 11.16 -9.22 -7.01
N HIS A 133 11.10 -10.43 -7.58
CA HIS A 133 12.23 -11.36 -7.72
C HIS A 133 13.25 -10.92 -8.78
N GLU A 134 12.86 -10.02 -9.68
CA GLU A 134 13.61 -9.59 -10.87
C GLU A 134 14.23 -8.19 -10.72
N SER A 135 13.69 -7.34 -9.84
CA SER A 135 14.05 -5.90 -9.74
C SER A 135 14.91 -5.55 -8.53
N HIS A 136 15.21 -6.49 -7.65
CA HIS A 136 16.15 -6.31 -6.54
C HIS A 136 17.35 -7.23 -6.73
N VAL A 137 18.49 -6.78 -6.20
CA VAL A 137 19.59 -7.66 -5.80
C VAL A 137 19.06 -8.59 -4.71
N ALA A 138 18.43 -9.68 -5.14
CA ALA A 138 17.88 -10.70 -4.27
C ALA A 138 18.99 -11.68 -3.92
N ILE A 139 19.54 -11.55 -2.71
CA ILE A 139 20.36 -12.60 -2.09
C ILE A 139 19.46 -13.82 -1.92
N ARG A 140 19.81 -14.92 -2.59
CA ARG A 140 19.04 -16.18 -2.61
C ARG A 140 19.79 -17.25 -1.85
N ALA A 141 19.11 -18.33 -1.43
CA ALA A 141 19.82 -19.55 -1.07
C ALA A 141 20.61 -20.06 -2.29
N LYS A 142 21.86 -20.47 -2.08
CA LYS A 142 22.73 -21.04 -3.13
C LYS A 142 22.25 -22.40 -3.62
N THR A 143 21.54 -23.12 -2.75
CA THR A 143 20.96 -24.45 -2.98
C THR A 143 19.68 -24.59 -2.16
N ASP A 144 18.72 -25.37 -2.66
CA ASP A 144 17.54 -25.73 -1.88
C ASP A 144 17.94 -26.63 -0.68
N VAL A 145 17.46 -26.28 0.51
CA VAL A 145 17.76 -26.99 1.77
C VAL A 145 16.46 -27.46 2.43
N LYS A 146 16.38 -28.75 2.76
CA LYS A 146 15.21 -29.34 3.45
C LYS A 146 15.45 -29.43 4.96
N ILE A 147 15.05 -28.38 5.66
CA ILE A 147 15.05 -28.33 7.12
C ILE A 147 14.00 -29.32 7.66
N LYS A 148 14.38 -30.22 8.59
CA LYS A 148 13.45 -31.15 9.24
C LYS A 148 12.76 -30.47 10.44
N PRO A 149 11.57 -30.94 10.87
CA PRO A 149 10.96 -30.49 12.11
C PRO A 149 11.95 -30.55 13.28
N HIS A 150 11.98 -29.50 14.12
CA HIS A 150 12.86 -29.37 15.28
C HIS A 150 14.38 -29.41 14.98
N THR A 151 14.79 -29.04 13.75
CA THR A 151 16.21 -28.88 13.39
C THR A 151 16.48 -27.48 12.84
N CYS A 152 17.69 -26.96 13.07
CA CYS A 152 18.22 -25.78 12.39
C CYS A 152 19.27 -26.24 11.37
N GLN A 153 19.45 -25.49 10.28
CA GLN A 153 20.44 -25.86 9.26
C GLN A 153 20.95 -24.62 8.53
N ASN A 154 22.26 -24.43 8.60
CA ASN A 154 23.01 -23.43 7.86
C ASN A 154 22.70 -23.45 6.34
N VAL A 155 22.04 -22.40 5.86
CA VAL A 155 21.76 -22.14 4.46
C VAL A 155 22.80 -21.17 3.91
N ALA A 156 23.62 -21.65 2.96
CA ALA A 156 24.55 -20.80 2.23
C ALA A 156 23.78 -19.89 1.25
N VAL A 157 24.18 -18.63 1.12
CA VAL A 157 23.53 -17.65 0.24
C VAL A 157 24.41 -17.20 -0.94
N ASP A 158 23.75 -16.83 -2.04
CA ASP A 158 24.38 -16.44 -3.30
C ASP A 158 24.56 -14.91 -3.44
N ARG A 159 25.56 -14.52 -4.23
CA ARG A 159 26.19 -13.18 -4.20
C ARG A 159 25.41 -12.15 -5.03
N PRO A 160 25.40 -10.86 -4.59
CA PRO A 160 26.54 -9.99 -4.93
C PRO A 160 26.95 -9.11 -3.73
N PHE A 161 27.64 -9.70 -2.76
CA PHE A 161 28.30 -8.94 -1.70
C PHE A 161 29.47 -8.14 -2.28
N ASN A 162 29.35 -6.81 -2.31
CA ASN A 162 30.46 -5.92 -2.61
C ASN A 162 31.47 -5.90 -1.44
N LYS A 163 32.72 -5.53 -1.72
CA LYS A 163 33.90 -5.78 -0.87
C LYS A 163 33.71 -5.42 0.62
N GLU A 164 34.17 -6.33 1.48
CA GLU A 164 34.38 -6.23 2.94
C GLU A 164 33.24 -5.70 3.82
N GLN A 165 32.00 -5.64 3.31
CA GLN A 165 30.83 -5.29 4.11
C GLN A 165 30.30 -6.48 4.93
N VAL A 166 30.03 -6.24 6.20
CA VAL A 166 29.23 -7.12 7.07
C VAL A 166 27.77 -6.72 6.94
N TRP A 167 26.89 -7.69 6.72
CA TRP A 167 25.47 -7.49 6.52
C TRP A 167 24.69 -8.01 7.72
N VAL A 168 23.72 -7.23 8.21
CA VAL A 168 22.78 -7.68 9.23
C VAL A 168 21.60 -8.35 8.54
N VAL A 169 21.37 -9.62 8.85
CA VAL A 169 20.09 -10.29 8.58
C VAL A 169 19.16 -9.96 9.74
N GLU A 170 18.10 -9.20 9.48
CA GLU A 170 17.11 -8.87 10.50
C GLU A 170 16.15 -10.05 10.78
N ARG A 171 15.74 -10.16 12.04
CA ARG A 171 14.82 -11.19 12.52
C ARG A 171 13.51 -11.14 11.73
N ASN A 172 13.21 -12.23 11.02
CA ASN A 172 12.05 -12.30 10.13
C ASN A 172 11.32 -13.64 10.31
N LEU A 173 10.03 -13.66 9.98
CA LEU A 173 9.21 -14.88 9.96
C LEU A 173 8.87 -15.21 8.51
N VAL A 174 9.51 -16.24 7.97
CA VAL A 174 9.27 -16.69 6.59
C VAL A 174 8.07 -17.65 6.61
N PRO A 175 6.91 -17.30 6.02
CA PRO A 175 5.73 -18.17 6.04
C PRO A 175 5.92 -19.36 5.10
N LEU A 176 5.84 -20.57 5.65
CA LEU A 176 5.80 -21.83 4.90
C LEU A 176 4.37 -22.21 4.52
N SER A 177 3.43 -22.04 5.45
CA SER A 177 2.01 -22.34 5.26
C SER A 177 1.12 -21.37 6.05
N ALA A 178 -0.19 -21.61 6.11
CA ALA A 178 -1.12 -20.78 6.88
C ALA A 178 -0.90 -20.81 8.40
N SER A 179 -0.17 -21.80 8.92
CA SER A 179 0.08 -22.01 10.36
C SER A 179 1.54 -22.29 10.71
N SER A 180 2.46 -22.28 9.74
CA SER A 180 3.88 -22.58 9.97
C SER A 180 4.82 -21.54 9.35
N TYR A 181 5.87 -21.22 10.10
CA TYR A 181 6.83 -20.16 9.81
C TYR A 181 8.24 -20.64 10.17
N VAL A 182 9.24 -20.28 9.37
CA VAL A 182 10.65 -20.36 9.78
C VAL A 182 11.02 -19.05 10.48
N VAL A 183 11.66 -19.14 11.63
CA VAL A 183 12.24 -17.99 12.31
C VAL A 183 13.65 -17.78 11.76
N VAL A 184 13.88 -16.69 11.06
CA VAL A 184 15.22 -16.19 10.77
C VAL A 184 15.64 -15.34 11.97
N LEU A 185 16.79 -15.65 12.57
CA LEU A 185 17.33 -14.89 13.70
C LEU A 185 18.13 -13.66 13.24
N ASN A 186 18.39 -12.73 14.16
CA ASN A 186 19.35 -11.65 13.92
C ASN A 186 20.75 -12.25 13.79
N VAL A 187 21.36 -12.20 12.59
CA VAL A 187 22.66 -12.81 12.31
C VAL A 187 23.49 -11.89 11.42
N LEU A 188 24.80 -11.82 11.68
CA LEU A 188 25.75 -11.11 10.83
C LEU A 188 26.28 -12.09 9.77
N ILE A 189 26.17 -11.72 8.50
CA ILE A 189 26.74 -12.48 7.38
C ILE A 189 27.85 -11.66 6.71
N SER A 190 28.89 -12.34 6.23
CA SER A 190 30.06 -11.69 5.62
C SER A 190 30.50 -12.41 4.35
N LEU A 191 31.40 -11.78 3.59
CA LEU A 191 32.01 -12.40 2.41
C LEU A 191 32.77 -13.71 2.70
N LYS A 192 33.27 -13.88 3.93
CA LYS A 192 33.99 -15.09 4.38
C LYS A 192 33.01 -16.17 4.82
N GLU A 193 31.90 -15.78 5.44
CA GLU A 193 30.86 -16.68 5.98
C GLU A 193 29.46 -16.21 5.54
N PRO A 194 29.04 -16.50 4.29
CA PRO A 194 27.74 -16.11 3.75
C PRO A 194 26.68 -17.17 4.09
N VAL A 195 26.37 -17.31 5.38
CA VAL A 195 25.53 -18.39 5.93
C VAL A 195 24.45 -17.85 6.86
N VAL A 196 23.21 -18.29 6.67
CA VAL A 196 22.09 -18.02 7.59
C VAL A 196 21.68 -19.32 8.30
N PRO A 197 21.66 -19.39 9.65
CA PRO A 197 21.31 -20.59 10.42
C PRO A 197 19.79 -20.86 10.53
#